data_AF-K9SS70-F1
#
_entry.id   AF-K9SS70-F1
#
_cell.length_a   1.000
_cell.length_b   1.000
_cell.length_c   1.000
_cell.angle_alpha   90.00
_cell.angle_beta   90.00
_cell.angle_gamma   90.00
#
_symmetry.space_group_name_H-M   'P 1'
#
loop_
_entity.id
_entity.type
_entity.pdbx_description
1 polymer ?
#
loop_
_entity_poly.entity_id
_entity_poly.type
_entity_poly.pdbx_seq_one_letter_code
_entity_poly.pdbx_strand_id
1 'polypeptide(L)'
;MANLQQLQLLAEGVDSWNQWRKNFPDTPILLQNAMLSVANLRYANLSHANLEGADLYHTNLIEANLEYANLAGASLNGAIATGSLIYADLSLANLYSSAFTFANLSQANLQGSSAIAANFNSANLQGANLQDINASHAIFWQTNLSDVDLSRAILWSAKLYCADLRRSLLQDADLSGADLSGADLRDADLSGADLRDANLSRTNLEGANLDDIRWGKDGRGNATNWRNVVGLMSAHNVPAALLQ
;
A
#
# COMPACT_ATOMS: atom_id res chain seq x y z
N MET A 1 -22.01 -14.11 6.96
CA MET A 1 -21.42 -15.34 7.53
C MET A 1 -21.02 -16.22 6.37
N ALA A 2 -19.81 -16.79 6.39
CA ALA A 2 -19.28 -17.55 5.27
C ALA A 2 -20.16 -18.76 4.89
N ASN A 3 -20.21 -19.06 3.58
CA ASN A 3 -20.92 -20.20 3.03
C ASN A 3 -20.13 -21.50 3.27
N LEU A 4 -20.72 -22.46 3.97
CA LEU A 4 -20.06 -23.71 4.37
C LEU A 4 -19.64 -24.59 3.18
N GLN A 5 -20.43 -24.62 2.10
CA GLN A 5 -20.10 -25.40 0.91
C GLN A 5 -18.88 -24.81 0.19
N GLN A 6 -18.80 -23.48 0.12
CA GLN A 6 -17.64 -22.78 -0.46
C GLN A 6 -16.38 -22.98 0.38
N LEU A 7 -16.51 -22.95 1.72
CA LEU A 7 -15.39 -23.27 2.62
C LEU A 7 -14.92 -24.73 2.44
N GLN A 8 -15.85 -25.67 2.30
CA GLN A 8 -15.51 -27.07 2.05
C GLN A 8 -14.79 -27.23 0.70
N LEU A 9 -15.25 -26.56 -0.36
CA LEU A 9 -14.58 -26.56 -1.66
C LEU A 9 -13.15 -26.02 -1.59
N LEU A 10 -12.92 -24.93 -0.83
CA LEU A 10 -11.57 -24.43 -0.60
C LEU A 10 -10.70 -25.44 0.17
N ALA A 11 -11.27 -26.13 1.15
CA ALA A 11 -10.59 -27.18 1.92
C ALA A 11 -10.24 -28.42 1.08
N GLU A 12 -11.04 -28.73 0.05
CA GLU A 12 -10.75 -29.77 -0.95
C GLU A 12 -9.59 -29.39 -1.88
N GLY A 13 -9.27 -28.10 -1.99
CA GLY A 13 -8.08 -27.59 -2.67
C GLY A 13 -8.39 -26.55 -3.75
N VAL A 14 -7.36 -25.78 -4.11
CA VAL A 14 -7.47 -24.68 -5.07
C VAL A 14 -7.92 -25.15 -6.46
N ASP A 15 -7.55 -26.35 -6.90
CA ASP A 15 -7.98 -26.89 -8.19
C ASP A 15 -9.49 -27.13 -8.23
N SER A 16 -10.04 -27.75 -7.18
CA SER A 16 -11.49 -27.96 -7.01
C SER A 16 -12.23 -26.63 -6.97
N TRP A 17 -11.71 -25.67 -6.20
CA TRP A 17 -12.25 -24.32 -6.13
C TRP A 17 -12.28 -23.64 -7.51
N ASN A 18 -11.15 -23.65 -8.22
CA ASN A 18 -11.01 -23.00 -9.52
C ASN A 18 -11.86 -23.69 -10.60
N GLN A 19 -12.03 -25.01 -10.54
CA GLN A 19 -12.93 -25.74 -11.43
C GLN A 19 -14.40 -25.39 -11.14
N TRP A 20 -14.77 -25.32 -9.86
CA TRP A 20 -16.11 -24.91 -9.45
C TRP A 20 -16.42 -23.47 -9.90
N ARG A 21 -15.48 -22.53 -9.72
CA ARG A 21 -15.58 -21.14 -10.22
C ARG A 21 -15.84 -21.05 -11.72
N LYS A 22 -15.25 -21.95 -12.52
CA LYS A 22 -15.48 -22.00 -13.98
C LYS A 22 -16.89 -22.49 -14.33
N ASN A 23 -17.43 -23.43 -13.55
CA ASN A 23 -18.75 -24.00 -13.79
C ASN A 23 -19.89 -23.10 -13.29
N PHE A 24 -19.60 -22.22 -12.33
CA PHE A 24 -20.59 -21.37 -11.66
C PHE A 24 -20.13 -19.90 -11.60
N PRO A 25 -19.86 -19.25 -12.75
CA PRO A 25 -19.22 -17.93 -12.79
C PRO A 25 -20.05 -16.81 -12.13
N ASP A 26 -21.38 -16.92 -12.15
CA ASP A 26 -22.29 -15.92 -11.61
C ASP A 26 -22.63 -16.14 -10.12
N THR A 27 -22.12 -17.21 -9.52
CA THR A 27 -22.43 -17.51 -8.11
C THR A 27 -21.66 -16.56 -7.20
N PRO A 28 -22.33 -15.82 -6.30
CA PRO A 28 -21.65 -14.96 -5.35
C PRO A 28 -20.74 -15.76 -4.43
N ILE A 29 -19.54 -15.24 -4.20
CA ILE A 29 -18.57 -15.86 -3.28
C ILE A 29 -18.68 -15.20 -1.91
N LEU A 30 -19.14 -15.99 -0.95
CA LEU A 30 -19.49 -15.54 0.39
C LEU A 30 -18.55 -16.17 1.41
N LEU A 31 -17.48 -15.46 1.75
CA LEU A 31 -16.41 -15.88 2.66
C LEU A 31 -16.22 -14.88 3.83
N GLN A 32 -17.25 -14.10 4.18
CA GLN A 32 -17.15 -13.12 5.28
C GLN A 32 -16.90 -13.81 6.61
N ASN A 33 -15.95 -13.28 7.38
CA ASN A 33 -15.49 -13.83 8.64
C ASN A 33 -15.04 -15.31 8.53
N ALA A 34 -14.62 -15.75 7.34
CA ALA A 34 -14.08 -17.08 7.15
C ALA A 34 -12.77 -17.24 7.94
N MET A 35 -12.57 -18.41 8.55
CA MET A 35 -11.31 -18.77 9.18
C MET A 35 -10.42 -19.44 8.12
N LEU A 36 -9.55 -18.64 7.50
CA LEU A 36 -8.63 -19.05 6.43
C LEU A 36 -7.16 -18.86 6.84
N SER A 37 -6.91 -18.65 8.13
CA SER A 37 -5.61 -18.66 8.79
C SER A 37 -4.75 -19.79 8.23
N VAL A 38 -3.52 -19.48 7.83
CA VAL A 38 -2.49 -20.40 7.30
C VAL A 38 -2.91 -21.23 6.07
N ALA A 39 -4.07 -20.94 5.46
CA ALA A 39 -4.52 -21.67 4.29
C ALA A 39 -3.58 -21.46 3.09
N ASN A 40 -3.45 -22.49 2.26
CA ASN A 40 -2.77 -22.39 0.98
C ASN A 40 -3.78 -22.11 -0.12
N LEU A 41 -3.88 -20.83 -0.51
CA LEU A 41 -4.78 -20.32 -1.54
C LEU A 41 -3.99 -19.83 -2.76
N ARG A 42 -2.80 -20.38 -2.98
CA ARG A 42 -1.95 -20.05 -4.12
C ARG A 42 -2.70 -20.32 -5.43
N TYR A 43 -2.71 -19.36 -6.36
CA TYR A 43 -3.47 -19.42 -7.63
C TYR A 43 -5.00 -19.47 -7.51
N ALA A 44 -5.57 -19.26 -6.32
CA ALA A 44 -7.02 -19.30 -6.15
C ALA A 44 -7.68 -18.13 -6.87
N ASN A 45 -8.75 -18.42 -7.61
CA ASN A 45 -9.62 -17.39 -8.17
C ASN A 45 -10.65 -16.94 -7.12
N LEU A 46 -10.30 -15.92 -6.36
CA LEU A 46 -11.10 -15.26 -5.34
C LEU A 46 -11.64 -13.91 -5.84
N SER A 47 -11.68 -13.68 -7.16
CA SER A 47 -12.18 -12.41 -7.69
C SER A 47 -13.64 -12.20 -7.31
N HIS A 48 -14.03 -10.98 -6.97
CA HIS A 48 -15.35 -10.62 -6.44
C HIS A 48 -15.76 -11.37 -5.16
N ALA A 49 -14.81 -12.03 -4.46
CA ALA A 49 -15.12 -12.66 -3.19
C ALA A 49 -15.39 -11.62 -2.11
N ASN A 50 -16.45 -11.83 -1.34
CA ASN A 50 -16.65 -11.09 -0.13
C ASN A 50 -15.99 -11.85 1.04
N LEU A 51 -14.78 -11.41 1.38
CA LEU A 51 -13.88 -11.82 2.46
C LEU A 51 -13.85 -10.79 3.62
N GLU A 52 -14.88 -9.95 3.73
CA GLU A 52 -14.99 -8.97 4.81
C GLU A 52 -14.79 -9.62 6.19
N GLY A 53 -13.88 -9.05 6.98
CA GLY A 53 -13.54 -9.56 8.31
C GLY A 53 -12.94 -10.97 8.34
N ALA A 54 -12.58 -11.55 7.19
CA ALA A 54 -11.98 -12.88 7.15
C ALA A 54 -10.63 -12.90 7.86
N ASP A 55 -10.34 -14.03 8.51
CA ASP A 55 -9.03 -14.29 9.09
C ASP A 55 -8.14 -14.96 8.03
N LEU A 56 -7.17 -14.20 7.54
CA LEU A 56 -6.17 -14.57 6.53
C LEU A 56 -4.74 -14.51 7.13
N TYR A 57 -4.61 -14.66 8.45
CA TYR A 57 -3.32 -14.65 9.14
C TYR A 57 -2.36 -15.70 8.54
N HIS A 58 -1.20 -15.25 8.06
CA HIS A 58 -0.19 -16.10 7.40
C HIS A 58 -0.70 -16.94 6.22
N THR A 59 -1.80 -16.54 5.58
CA THR A 59 -2.33 -17.23 4.40
C THR A 59 -1.41 -17.04 3.19
N ASN A 60 -1.23 -18.11 2.41
CA ASN A 60 -0.48 -18.06 1.16
C ASN A 60 -1.46 -17.74 0.00
N LEU A 61 -1.41 -16.51 -0.49
CA LEU A 61 -2.18 -15.96 -1.59
C LEU A 61 -1.27 -15.64 -2.80
N ILE A 62 -0.12 -16.31 -2.91
CA ILE A 62 0.79 -16.13 -4.04
C ILE A 62 0.01 -16.38 -5.34
N GLU A 63 0.09 -15.44 -6.28
CA GLU A 63 -0.58 -15.53 -7.59
C GLU A 63 -2.11 -15.74 -7.54
N ALA A 64 -2.75 -15.48 -6.39
CA ALA A 64 -4.20 -15.51 -6.29
C ALA A 64 -4.82 -14.32 -7.05
N ASN A 65 -6.00 -14.53 -7.62
CA ASN A 65 -6.81 -13.44 -8.17
C ASN A 65 -7.80 -12.97 -7.09
N LEU A 66 -7.61 -11.76 -6.57
CA LEU A 66 -8.46 -11.07 -5.61
C LEU A 66 -9.06 -9.78 -6.22
N GLU A 67 -9.11 -9.68 -7.56
CA GLU A 67 -9.67 -8.50 -8.22
C GLU A 67 -11.11 -8.27 -7.76
N TYR A 68 -11.44 -7.02 -7.44
CA TYR A 68 -12.75 -6.62 -6.89
C TYR A 68 -13.19 -7.36 -5.62
N ALA A 69 -12.29 -8.07 -4.93
CA ALA A 69 -12.64 -8.74 -3.68
C ALA A 69 -12.85 -7.70 -2.56
N ASN A 70 -13.84 -7.94 -1.71
CA ASN A 70 -14.03 -7.19 -0.48
C ASN A 70 -13.25 -7.90 0.65
N LEU A 71 -12.17 -7.28 1.12
CA LEU A 71 -11.31 -7.68 2.23
C LEU A 71 -11.39 -6.65 3.38
N ALA A 72 -12.44 -5.81 3.42
CA ALA A 72 -12.56 -4.77 4.42
C ALA A 72 -12.51 -5.37 5.83
N GLY A 73 -11.66 -4.80 6.69
CA GLY A 73 -11.44 -5.28 8.05
C GLY A 73 -10.83 -6.68 8.17
N ALA A 74 -10.39 -7.32 7.09
CA ALA A 74 -9.79 -8.64 7.14
C ALA A 74 -8.41 -8.61 7.85
N SER A 75 -8.04 -9.74 8.45
CA SER A 75 -6.74 -9.93 9.11
C SER A 75 -5.78 -10.63 8.15
N LEU A 76 -4.88 -9.89 7.51
CA LEU A 76 -3.84 -10.41 6.60
C LEU A 76 -2.43 -10.39 7.23
N ASN A 77 -2.33 -10.31 8.57
CA ASN A 77 -1.05 -10.30 9.28
C ASN A 77 -0.13 -11.43 8.77
N GLY A 78 1.05 -11.08 8.26
CA GLY A 78 2.02 -12.05 7.74
C GLY A 78 1.60 -12.83 6.49
N ALA A 79 0.46 -12.49 5.87
CA ALA A 79 0.01 -13.11 4.62
C ALA A 79 0.95 -12.78 3.46
N ILE A 80 1.01 -13.66 2.46
CA ILE A 80 1.81 -13.46 1.25
C ILE A 80 0.86 -13.37 0.06
N ALA A 81 0.62 -12.17 -0.46
CA ALA A 81 -0.31 -11.90 -1.55
C ALA A 81 0.41 -11.18 -2.69
N THR A 82 1.01 -11.95 -3.61
CA THR A 82 1.79 -11.43 -4.75
C THR A 82 1.00 -11.40 -6.06
N GLY A 83 -0.30 -11.70 -6.01
CA GLY A 83 -1.18 -11.78 -7.18
C GLY A 83 -1.85 -10.45 -7.54
N SER A 84 -3.05 -10.54 -8.11
CA SER A 84 -3.85 -9.39 -8.53
C SER A 84 -4.86 -9.03 -7.45
N LEU A 85 -4.84 -7.78 -6.99
CA LEU A 85 -5.78 -7.16 -6.05
C LEU A 85 -6.38 -5.87 -6.65
N ILE A 86 -6.46 -5.79 -7.98
CA ILE A 86 -6.97 -4.59 -8.67
C ILE A 86 -8.41 -4.32 -8.20
N TYR A 87 -8.70 -3.07 -7.83
CA TYR A 87 -10.01 -2.66 -7.27
C TYR A 87 -10.45 -3.43 -6.01
N ALA A 88 -9.57 -4.18 -5.35
CA ALA A 88 -9.92 -4.84 -4.10
C ALA A 88 -10.10 -3.81 -2.98
N ASP A 89 -11.02 -4.10 -2.07
CA ASP A 89 -11.23 -3.27 -0.88
C ASP A 89 -10.54 -3.89 0.33
N LEU A 90 -9.41 -3.36 0.73
CA LEU A 90 -8.67 -3.68 1.95
C LEU A 90 -8.80 -2.56 3.01
N SER A 91 -9.86 -1.74 2.95
CA SER A 91 -10.06 -0.69 3.95
C SER A 91 -10.13 -1.27 5.36
N LEU A 92 -9.48 -0.58 6.30
CA LEU A 92 -9.40 -1.01 7.71
C LEU A 92 -8.79 -2.40 7.94
N ALA A 93 -8.21 -3.03 6.92
CA ALA A 93 -7.59 -4.34 7.05
C ALA A 93 -6.32 -4.27 7.90
N ASN A 94 -5.97 -5.38 8.54
CA ASN A 94 -4.71 -5.53 9.23
C ASN A 94 -3.69 -6.25 8.32
N LEU A 95 -2.73 -5.49 7.82
CA LEU A 95 -1.67 -5.91 6.89
C LEU A 95 -0.30 -5.97 7.58
N TYR A 96 -0.25 -6.08 8.91
CA TYR A 96 1.01 -6.09 9.65
C TYR A 96 1.97 -7.17 9.14
N SER A 97 3.19 -6.77 8.76
CA SER A 97 4.23 -7.66 8.23
C SER A 97 3.79 -8.57 7.07
N SER A 98 2.74 -8.21 6.33
CA SER A 98 2.34 -8.95 5.12
C SER A 98 3.29 -8.65 3.95
N ALA A 99 3.30 -9.53 2.95
CA ALA A 99 4.12 -9.39 1.75
C ALA A 99 3.25 -9.27 0.50
N PHE A 100 3.38 -8.14 -0.17
CA PHE A 100 2.75 -7.77 -1.45
C PHE A 100 3.79 -7.54 -2.56
N THR A 101 4.99 -8.13 -2.44
CA THR A 101 6.05 -7.97 -3.45
C THR A 101 5.53 -8.34 -4.83
N PHE A 102 5.73 -7.45 -5.82
CA PHE A 102 5.25 -7.60 -7.21
C PHE A 102 3.72 -7.66 -7.40
N ALA A 103 2.93 -7.52 -6.33
CA ALA A 103 1.47 -7.57 -6.41
C ALA A 103 0.93 -6.39 -7.21
N ASN A 104 -0.23 -6.59 -7.85
CA ASN A 104 -0.95 -5.52 -8.51
C ASN A 104 -2.14 -5.08 -7.67
N LEU A 105 -2.00 -3.98 -6.93
CA LEU A 105 -3.04 -3.33 -6.15
C LEU A 105 -3.51 -2.01 -6.79
N SER A 106 -3.41 -1.87 -8.12
CA SER A 106 -3.85 -0.65 -8.77
C SER A 106 -5.35 -0.42 -8.51
N GLN A 107 -5.70 0.84 -8.20
CA GLN A 107 -7.07 1.23 -7.84
C GLN A 107 -7.66 0.52 -6.61
N ALA A 108 -6.85 -0.19 -5.82
CA ALA A 108 -7.33 -0.81 -4.59
C ALA A 108 -7.63 0.24 -3.51
N ASN A 109 -8.52 -0.08 -2.59
CA ASN A 109 -8.79 0.74 -1.41
C ASN A 109 -8.05 0.16 -0.20
N LEU A 110 -7.12 0.89 0.38
CA LEU A 110 -6.38 0.55 1.60
C LEU A 110 -6.62 1.57 2.71
N GLN A 111 -7.66 2.40 2.59
CA GLN A 111 -7.93 3.50 3.52
C GLN A 111 -8.01 3.00 4.98
N GLY A 112 -7.28 3.68 5.86
CA GLY A 112 -7.27 3.37 7.30
C GLY A 112 -6.73 1.99 7.67
N SER A 113 -6.13 1.25 6.73
CA SER A 113 -5.54 -0.06 7.02
C SER A 113 -4.24 0.08 7.85
N SER A 114 -3.88 -0.98 8.56
CA SER A 114 -2.62 -1.06 9.30
C SER A 114 -1.62 -1.91 8.52
N ALA A 115 -0.75 -1.29 7.76
CA ALA A 115 0.33 -1.89 6.96
C ALA A 115 1.73 -1.72 7.59
N ILE A 116 1.79 -1.68 8.93
CA ILE A 116 3.05 -1.55 9.67
C ILE A 116 4.00 -2.68 9.27
N ALA A 117 5.22 -2.31 8.88
CA ALA A 117 6.27 -3.24 8.43
C ALA A 117 5.86 -4.17 7.25
N ALA A 118 4.81 -3.81 6.50
CA ALA A 118 4.43 -4.54 5.30
C ALA A 118 5.45 -4.32 4.16
N ASN A 119 5.53 -5.28 3.25
CA ASN A 119 6.45 -5.24 2.11
C ASN A 119 5.67 -5.10 0.80
N PHE A 120 5.77 -3.93 0.16
CA PHE A 120 5.18 -3.61 -1.13
C PHE A 120 6.24 -3.45 -2.24
N ASN A 121 7.44 -4.00 -2.06
CA ASN A 121 8.53 -3.85 -3.03
C ASN A 121 8.08 -4.23 -4.45
N SER A 122 8.35 -3.34 -5.40
CA SER A 122 8.01 -3.51 -6.81
C SER A 122 6.52 -3.78 -7.09
N ALA A 123 5.63 -3.53 -6.12
CA ALA A 123 4.19 -3.62 -6.31
C ALA A 123 3.68 -2.46 -7.16
N ASN A 124 2.50 -2.63 -7.75
CA ASN A 124 1.77 -1.57 -8.42
C ASN A 124 0.59 -1.10 -7.57
N LEU A 125 0.65 0.11 -7.04
CA LEU A 125 -0.42 0.77 -6.28
C LEU A 125 -0.96 2.00 -7.02
N GLN A 126 -0.77 2.08 -8.34
CA GLN A 126 -1.20 3.24 -9.11
C GLN A 126 -2.69 3.56 -8.88
N GLY A 127 -2.96 4.80 -8.48
CA GLY A 127 -4.31 5.30 -8.23
C GLY A 127 -5.04 4.63 -7.07
N ALA A 128 -4.34 3.90 -6.21
CA ALA A 128 -4.94 3.31 -5.01
C ALA A 128 -5.28 4.41 -3.98
N ASN A 129 -6.28 4.14 -3.13
CA ASN A 129 -6.62 4.98 -2.00
C ASN A 129 -5.93 4.46 -0.74
N LEU A 130 -4.93 5.18 -0.24
CA LEU A 130 -4.19 4.89 1.00
C LEU A 130 -4.39 6.01 2.04
N GLN A 131 -5.49 6.78 1.96
CA GLN A 131 -5.79 7.80 2.96
C GLN A 131 -5.79 7.20 4.36
N ASP A 132 -5.21 7.92 5.33
CA ASP A 132 -5.18 7.52 6.74
C ASP A 132 -4.49 6.14 7.00
N ILE A 133 -3.75 5.57 6.03
CA ILE A 133 -3.05 4.29 6.22
C ILE A 133 -1.97 4.43 7.29
N ASN A 134 -1.77 3.40 8.11
CA ASN A 134 -0.57 3.26 8.91
C ASN A 134 0.42 2.30 8.24
N ALA A 135 1.37 2.87 7.48
CA ALA A 135 2.43 2.14 6.80
C ALA A 135 3.82 2.46 7.39
N SER A 136 3.87 2.75 8.70
CA SER A 136 5.12 2.96 9.41
C SER A 136 6.05 1.74 9.26
N HIS A 137 7.33 2.01 9.01
CA HIS A 137 8.35 0.99 8.70
C HIS A 137 8.09 0.09 7.49
N ALA A 138 7.05 0.34 6.69
CA ALA A 138 6.78 -0.43 5.48
C ALA A 138 7.88 -0.20 4.42
N ILE A 139 7.97 -1.12 3.47
CA ILE A 139 8.98 -1.09 2.41
C ILE A 139 8.28 -0.97 1.05
N PHE A 140 8.64 0.06 0.30
CA PHE A 140 8.08 0.46 -0.99
C PHE A 140 9.18 0.62 -2.06
N TRP A 141 10.24 -0.20 -2.01
CA TRP A 141 11.34 -0.08 -2.96
C TRP A 141 10.85 -0.34 -4.39
N GLN A 142 11.10 0.62 -5.29
CA GLN A 142 10.65 0.55 -6.69
C GLN A 142 9.13 0.33 -6.86
N THR A 143 8.34 0.70 -5.87
CA THR A 143 6.88 0.59 -5.94
C THR A 143 6.31 1.71 -6.82
N ASN A 144 5.33 1.37 -7.65
CA ASN A 144 4.53 2.38 -8.36
C ASN A 144 3.42 2.91 -7.43
N LEU A 145 3.63 4.11 -6.89
CA LEU A 145 2.70 4.90 -6.09
C LEU A 145 2.23 6.15 -6.86
N SER A 146 2.29 6.15 -8.19
CA SER A 146 1.80 7.29 -8.97
C SER A 146 0.26 7.40 -8.85
N ASP A 147 -0.24 8.64 -8.84
CA ASP A 147 -1.67 8.95 -8.63
C ASP A 147 -2.27 8.44 -7.31
N VAL A 148 -1.45 7.98 -6.36
CA VAL A 148 -1.94 7.42 -5.10
C VAL A 148 -2.44 8.54 -4.19
N ASP A 149 -3.50 8.26 -3.43
CA ASP A 149 -3.91 9.14 -2.33
C ASP A 149 -3.33 8.63 -1.00
N LEU A 150 -2.33 9.33 -0.49
CA LEU A 150 -1.66 9.10 0.80
C LEU A 150 -1.96 10.25 1.79
N SER A 151 -3.05 10.99 1.60
CA SER A 151 -3.41 12.08 2.51
C SER A 151 -3.54 11.54 3.94
N ARG A 152 -2.89 12.22 4.90
CA ARG A 152 -2.84 11.85 6.32
C ARG A 152 -2.25 10.46 6.61
N ALA A 153 -1.52 9.89 5.66
CA ALA A 153 -0.84 8.61 5.85
C ALA A 153 0.26 8.72 6.93
N ILE A 154 0.42 7.66 7.71
CA ILE A 154 1.52 7.51 8.67
C ILE A 154 2.59 6.65 8.00
N LEU A 155 3.67 7.29 7.54
CA LEU A 155 4.79 6.70 6.79
C LEU A 155 6.14 6.89 7.50
N TRP A 156 6.15 7.21 8.79
CA TRP A 156 7.40 7.45 9.50
C TRP A 156 8.32 6.22 9.42
N SER A 157 9.61 6.47 9.16
CA SER A 157 10.63 5.44 8.92
C SER A 157 10.29 4.42 7.81
N ALA A 158 9.34 4.72 6.91
CA ALA A 158 9.07 3.90 5.74
C ALA A 158 10.22 3.99 4.72
N LYS A 159 10.42 2.94 3.93
CA LYS A 159 11.46 2.85 2.91
C LYS A 159 10.86 3.04 1.53
N LEU A 160 10.87 4.27 1.05
CA LEU A 160 10.32 4.72 -0.25
C LEU A 160 11.42 4.97 -1.31
N TYR A 161 12.65 4.50 -1.07
CA TYR A 161 13.78 4.75 -1.96
C TYR A 161 13.50 4.19 -3.36
N CYS A 162 13.75 5.01 -4.38
CA CYS A 162 13.41 4.75 -5.79
C CYS A 162 11.93 4.47 -6.08
N ALA A 163 10.98 4.84 -5.20
CA ALA A 163 9.55 4.74 -5.49
C ALA A 163 9.10 5.81 -6.49
N ASP A 164 8.07 5.50 -7.28
CA ASP A 164 7.40 6.46 -8.16
C ASP A 164 6.17 7.02 -7.44
N LEU A 165 6.23 8.27 -7.00
CA LEU A 165 5.16 8.99 -6.28
C LEU A 165 4.61 10.15 -7.12
N ARG A 166 4.74 10.10 -8.45
CA ARG A 166 4.30 11.18 -9.34
C ARG A 166 2.80 11.44 -9.18
N ARG A 167 2.41 12.71 -9.08
CA ARG A 167 1.01 13.13 -8.94
C ARG A 167 0.28 12.52 -7.73
N SER A 168 1.02 12.05 -6.72
CA SER A 168 0.45 11.54 -5.48
C SER A 168 -0.03 12.67 -4.57
N LEU A 169 -1.03 12.38 -3.76
CA LEU A 169 -1.56 13.27 -2.73
C LEU A 169 -0.93 12.85 -1.39
N LEU A 170 -0.11 13.69 -0.77
CA LEU A 170 0.63 13.42 0.46
C LEU A 170 0.32 14.47 1.53
N GLN A 171 -0.82 15.14 1.41
CA GLN A 171 -1.18 16.24 2.31
C GLN A 171 -1.28 15.73 3.74
N ASP A 172 -0.66 16.47 4.65
CA ASP A 172 -0.59 16.12 6.08
C ASP A 172 -0.01 14.72 6.38
N ALA A 173 0.71 14.09 5.44
CA ALA A 173 1.33 12.80 5.66
C ALA A 173 2.54 12.91 6.61
N ASP A 174 2.69 11.94 7.52
CA ASP A 174 3.88 11.82 8.37
C ASP A 174 4.95 10.99 7.64
N LEU A 175 5.90 11.66 7.02
CA LEU A 175 7.07 11.06 6.35
C LEU A 175 8.32 11.17 7.22
N SER A 176 8.18 11.39 8.53
CA SER A 176 9.33 11.66 9.39
C SER A 176 10.29 10.46 9.43
N GLY A 177 11.58 10.72 9.20
CA GLY A 177 12.61 9.67 9.09
C GLY A 177 12.46 8.72 7.90
N ALA A 178 11.53 8.94 6.97
CA ALA A 178 11.36 8.08 5.80
C ALA A 178 12.57 8.19 4.84
N ASP A 179 12.89 7.09 4.17
CA ASP A 179 13.90 7.08 3.11
C ASP A 179 13.24 7.28 1.74
N LEU A 180 13.28 8.49 1.22
CA LEU A 180 12.76 8.89 -0.09
C LEU A 180 13.86 8.96 -1.16
N SER A 181 15.06 8.44 -0.87
CA SER A 181 16.21 8.67 -1.75
C SER A 181 15.98 8.11 -3.15
N GLY A 182 16.20 8.97 -4.16
CA GLY A 182 15.95 8.64 -5.56
C GLY A 182 14.48 8.48 -5.95
N ALA A 183 13.52 8.78 -5.07
CA ALA A 183 12.10 8.75 -5.40
C ALA A 183 11.73 9.86 -6.42
N ASP A 184 10.68 9.62 -7.19
CA ASP A 184 10.12 10.57 -8.14
C ASP A 184 8.81 11.16 -7.58
N LEU A 185 8.85 12.40 -7.10
CA LEU A 185 7.73 13.13 -6.50
C LEU A 185 7.22 14.24 -7.44
N ARG A 186 7.44 14.13 -8.75
CA ARG A 186 6.97 15.16 -9.69
C ARG A 186 5.46 15.36 -9.58
N ASP A 187 5.06 16.63 -9.54
CA ASP A 187 3.66 17.05 -9.44
C ASP A 187 2.91 16.49 -8.20
N ALA A 188 3.63 15.99 -7.19
CA ALA A 188 3.02 15.50 -5.96
C ALA A 188 2.63 16.66 -5.03
N ASP A 189 1.57 16.49 -4.25
CA ASP A 189 1.14 17.48 -3.26
C ASP A 189 1.57 17.07 -1.85
N LEU A 190 2.64 17.68 -1.35
CA LEU A 190 3.19 17.46 0.00
C LEU A 190 2.71 18.50 1.00
N SER A 191 1.63 19.25 0.72
CA SER A 191 1.21 20.34 1.61
C SER A 191 0.97 19.86 3.06
N GLY A 192 1.61 20.53 4.02
CA GLY A 192 1.53 20.15 5.44
C GLY A 192 2.29 18.87 5.84
N ALA A 193 2.94 18.17 4.90
CA ALA A 193 3.63 16.92 5.18
C ALA A 193 4.82 17.10 6.13
N ASP A 194 5.07 16.09 6.97
CA ASP A 194 6.21 16.07 7.88
C ASP A 194 7.39 15.30 7.29
N LEU A 195 8.41 16.02 6.84
CA LEU A 195 9.65 15.51 6.27
C LEU A 195 10.83 15.60 7.26
N ARG A 196 10.59 15.84 8.56
CA ARG A 196 11.68 15.92 9.55
C ARG A 196 12.46 14.62 9.58
N ASP A 197 13.78 14.74 9.61
CA ASP A 197 14.73 13.62 9.55
C ASP A 197 14.64 12.70 8.29
N ALA A 198 13.83 13.05 7.29
CA ALA A 198 13.66 12.26 6.07
C ALA A 198 14.88 12.36 5.13
N ASN A 199 15.14 11.30 4.36
CA ASN A 199 16.19 11.29 3.35
C ASN A 199 15.63 11.55 1.94
N LEU A 200 15.71 12.78 1.44
CA LEU A 200 15.32 13.14 0.08
C LEU A 200 16.49 13.14 -0.91
N SER A 201 17.61 12.49 -0.59
CA SER A 201 18.77 12.58 -1.49
C SER A 201 18.45 12.04 -2.88
N ARG A 202 18.76 12.83 -3.93
CA ARG A 202 18.45 12.50 -5.34
C ARG A 202 16.96 12.41 -5.68
N THR A 203 16.07 12.86 -4.81
CA THR A 203 14.63 12.91 -5.09
C THR A 203 14.30 13.98 -6.12
N ASN A 204 13.33 13.72 -6.99
CA ASN A 204 12.82 14.69 -7.95
C ASN A 204 11.53 15.36 -7.44
N LEU A 205 11.55 16.68 -7.27
CA LEU A 205 10.43 17.50 -6.77
C LEU A 205 9.89 18.48 -7.82
N GLU A 206 10.20 18.32 -9.10
CA GLU A 206 9.69 19.24 -10.14
C GLU A 206 8.15 19.28 -10.12
N GLY A 207 7.58 20.49 -10.02
CA GLY A 207 6.13 20.70 -9.93
C GLY A 207 5.49 20.29 -8.59
N ALA A 208 6.24 19.74 -7.64
CA ALA A 208 5.69 19.34 -6.35
C ALA A 208 5.25 20.55 -5.52
N ASN A 209 4.16 20.42 -4.77
CA ASN A 209 3.70 21.45 -3.84
C ASN A 209 4.31 21.23 -2.45
N LEU A 210 5.10 22.18 -1.95
CA LEU A 210 5.79 22.12 -0.66
C LEU A 210 5.21 23.09 0.38
N ASP A 211 3.96 23.50 0.22
CA ASP A 211 3.32 24.44 1.15
C ASP A 211 3.30 23.88 2.58
N ASP A 212 3.68 24.70 3.56
CA ASP A 212 3.67 24.34 4.99
C ASP A 212 4.36 23.01 5.38
N ILE A 213 5.32 22.51 4.59
CA ILE A 213 6.09 21.31 4.96
C ILE A 213 6.87 21.53 6.26
N ARG A 214 6.95 20.48 7.08
CA ARG A 214 7.86 20.44 8.24
C ARG A 214 9.13 19.72 7.84
N TRP A 215 10.28 20.31 8.08
CA TRP A 215 11.58 19.73 7.71
C TRP A 215 12.66 20.17 8.69
N GLY A 216 13.83 19.58 8.58
CA GLY A 216 14.91 19.72 9.54
C GLY A 216 14.98 18.49 10.43
N LYS A 217 15.07 18.70 11.74
CA LYS A 217 15.38 17.66 12.73
C LYS A 217 14.31 17.60 13.82
N ASP A 218 13.80 16.42 14.15
CA ASP A 218 12.81 16.24 15.24
C ASP A 218 13.43 15.71 16.54
N GLY A 219 14.72 15.34 16.55
CA GLY A 219 15.32 14.75 17.75
C GLY A 219 16.66 14.07 17.51
N ARG A 220 16.83 12.80 17.89
CA ARG A 220 18.13 12.11 17.82
C ARG A 220 18.60 11.74 16.40
N GLY A 221 17.86 12.14 15.37
CA GLY A 221 18.14 11.86 13.95
C GLY A 221 19.10 12.83 13.26
N ASN A 222 19.28 12.60 11.95
CA ASN A 222 19.94 13.53 11.03
C ASN A 222 18.88 14.47 10.45
N ALA A 223 19.17 15.76 10.34
CA ALA A 223 18.27 16.69 9.66
C ALA A 223 17.90 16.21 8.24
N THR A 224 16.73 16.61 7.76
CA THR A 224 16.23 16.28 6.42
C THR A 224 17.33 16.42 5.36
N ASN A 225 17.60 15.35 4.63
CA ASN A 225 18.71 15.29 3.68
C ASN A 225 18.26 15.73 2.28
N TRP A 226 18.61 16.95 1.90
CA TRP A 226 18.29 17.55 0.60
C TRP A 226 19.38 17.35 -0.47
N ARG A 227 20.39 16.51 -0.21
CA ARG A 227 21.56 16.38 -1.10
C ARG A 227 21.17 15.90 -2.49
N ASN A 228 21.53 16.67 -3.52
CA ASN A 228 21.25 16.38 -4.93
C ASN A 228 19.76 16.25 -5.26
N VAL A 229 18.87 16.86 -4.48
CA VAL A 229 17.47 17.02 -4.87
C VAL A 229 17.39 17.81 -6.17
N VAL A 230 16.52 17.38 -7.08
CA VAL A 230 16.27 18.06 -8.36
C VAL A 230 14.84 18.62 -8.39
N GLY A 231 14.60 19.64 -9.22
CA GLY A 231 13.26 20.23 -9.36
C GLY A 231 12.84 21.18 -8.25
N LEU A 232 13.68 21.44 -7.24
CA LEU A 232 13.33 22.35 -6.14
C LEU A 232 13.01 23.78 -6.61
N MET A 233 13.66 24.27 -7.67
CA MET A 233 13.41 25.61 -8.23
C MET A 233 12.12 25.70 -9.06
N SER A 234 11.58 24.56 -9.51
CA SER A 234 10.33 24.46 -10.27
C SER A 234 9.17 23.92 -9.43
N ALA A 235 9.43 23.54 -8.17
CA ALA A 235 8.41 23.21 -7.19
C ALA A 235 7.60 24.45 -6.78
N HIS A 236 6.40 24.23 -6.27
CA HIS A 236 5.50 25.26 -5.78
C HIS A 236 5.64 25.45 -4.27
N ASN A 237 5.45 26.68 -3.80
CA ASN A 237 5.44 27.05 -2.37
C ASN A 237 6.69 26.61 -1.59
N VAL A 238 7.85 26.65 -2.24
CA VAL A 238 9.12 26.23 -1.63
C VAL A 238 9.50 27.17 -0.48
N PRO A 239 9.77 26.64 0.72
CA PRO A 239 10.29 27.44 1.83
C PRO A 239 11.55 28.21 1.43
N ALA A 240 11.59 29.52 1.66
CA ALA A 240 12.70 30.39 1.25
C ALA A 240 14.07 29.96 1.82
N ALA A 241 14.07 29.27 2.97
CA ALA A 241 15.29 28.73 3.58
C ALA A 241 15.88 27.51 2.84
N LEU A 242 15.13 26.87 1.94
CA LEU A 242 15.62 25.77 1.09
C LEU A 242 16.21 26.27 -0.25
N LEU A 243 16.05 27.55 -0.57
CA LEU A 243 16.54 28.17 -1.81
C LEU A 243 17.89 28.90 -1.63
N GLN A 244 18.47 28.89 -0.43
CA GLN A 244 19.75 29.51 -0.07
C GLN A 244 20.90 28.50 -0.15
#